data_AF-A0A933E9I0-F1
#
_entry.id   AF-A0A933E9I0-F1
#
_cell.length_a   1.000
_cell.length_b   1.000
_cell.length_c   1.000
_cell.angle_alpha   90.00
_cell.angle_beta   90.00
_cell.angle_gamma   90.00
#
_symmetry.space_group_name_H-M   'P 1'
#
loop_
_entity.id
_entity.type
_entity.pdbx_description
1 polymer ?
#
loop_
_entity_poly.entity_id
_entity_poly.type
_entity_poly.pdbx_seq_one_letter_code
_entity_poly.pdbx_strand_id
1 'polypeptide(L)' 'KEPFSRCVECNALLEPMAKEAVKERVPPYVFSTQERFSCCPQCRRLYWPATHQQRMAEELKALGV' A
#
# COMPACT_ATOMS: atom_id res chain seq x y z
N LYS A 1 -1.51 14.72 8.37
CA LYS A 1 -0.50 13.83 7.73
C LYS A 1 -1.28 12.73 7.03
N GLU A 2 -0.99 12.41 5.77
CA GLU A 2 -1.69 11.31 5.10
C GLU A 2 -1.11 9.95 5.56
N PRO A 3 -1.92 9.07 6.17
CA PRO A 3 -1.44 7.76 6.63
C PRO A 3 -1.13 6.85 5.44
N PHE A 4 -0.22 5.89 5.63
CA PHE A 4 0.17 4.89 4.61
C PHE A 4 0.79 5.46 3.32
N SER A 5 1.31 6.70 3.37
CA SER A 5 1.96 7.38 2.24
C SER A 5 3.48 7.12 2.16
N ARG A 6 4.07 6.40 3.12
CA ARG A 6 5.51 6.18 3.24
C ARG A 6 5.86 4.70 3.36
N CYS A 7 7.03 4.36 2.82
CA CYS A 7 7.61 3.04 2.94
C CYS A 7 7.99 2.75 4.39
N VAL A 8 7.58 1.60 4.92
CA VAL A 8 7.91 1.20 6.30
C VAL A 8 9.39 0.85 6.49
N GLU A 9 10.11 0.54 5.42
CA GLU A 9 11.54 0.14 5.47
C GLU A 9 12.50 1.34 5.34
N CYS A 10 12.24 2.27 4.42
CA CYS A 10 13.16 3.38 4.11
C CYS A 10 12.53 4.77 4.26
N ASN A 11 11.26 4.86 4.67
CA ASN A 11 10.55 6.10 4.92
C ASN A 11 10.37 7.05 3.71
N ALA A 12 10.76 6.63 2.50
CA ALA A 12 10.48 7.34 1.25
C ALA A 12 8.98 7.40 0.96
N LEU A 13 8.55 8.44 0.25
CA LEU A 13 7.17 8.55 -0.26
C LEU A 13 6.90 7.43 -1.26
N LEU A 14 5.70 6.85 -1.15
CA LEU A 14 5.24 5.84 -2.08
C LEU A 14 4.68 6.49 -3.35
N GLU A 15 4.93 5.86 -4.48
CA GLU A 15 4.45 6.33 -5.79
C GLU A 15 3.37 5.37 -6.31
N PRO A 16 2.26 5.88 -6.88
CA PRO A 16 1.25 5.04 -7.53
C PRO A 16 1.87 4.17 -8.63
N MET A 17 1.42 2.92 -8.72
CA MET A 17 1.87 1.98 -9.75
C MET A 17 0.66 1.38 -10.47
N ALA A 18 0.76 1.30 -11.80
CA ALA A 18 -0.27 0.66 -12.62
C ALA A 18 -0.45 -0.80 -12.21
N LYS A 19 -1.70 -1.26 -12.16
CA LYS A 19 -2.06 -2.64 -11.78
C LYS A 19 -1.34 -3.64 -12.66
N GLU A 20 -1.31 -3.39 -13.96
CA GLU A 20 -0.66 -4.23 -14.96
C GLU A 20 0.84 -4.42 -14.68
N ALA A 21 1.51 -3.38 -14.19
CA ALA A 21 2.94 -3.40 -13.88
C ALA A 21 3.29 -4.26 -12.65
N VAL A 22 2.30 -4.61 -11.81
CA VAL A 22 2.52 -5.44 -10.62
C VAL A 22 2.12 -6.90 -10.80
N LYS A 23 1.52 -7.28 -11.93
CA LYS A 23 0.94 -8.61 -12.19
C LYS A 23 1.88 -9.77 -11.86
N GLU A 24 3.17 -9.63 -12.20
CA GLU A 24 4.18 -10.68 -11.99
C GLU A 24 4.89 -10.57 -10.63
N ARG A 25 4.59 -9.52 -9.86
CA ARG A 25 5.27 -9.19 -8.60
C ARG A 25 4.41 -9.45 -7.36
N VAL A 26 3.13 -9.75 -7.55
CA VAL A 26 2.17 -10.04 -6.46
C VAL A 26 1.47 -11.37 -6.71
N PRO A 27 0.96 -12.04 -5.65
CA PRO A 27 0.16 -13.24 -5.83
C PRO A 27 -1.08 -12.99 -6.71
N PRO A 28 -1.54 -13.99 -7.51
CA PRO A 28 -2.69 -13.82 -8.40
C PRO A 28 -3.96 -13.32 -7.70
N TYR A 29 -4.21 -13.78 -6.47
CA TYR A 29 -5.34 -13.33 -5.65
C TYR A 29 -5.25 -11.85 -5.28
N VAL A 30 -4.06 -11.33 -5.00
CA VAL A 30 -3.84 -9.90 -4.73
C VAL A 30 -4.09 -9.10 -6.00
N PHE A 31 -3.53 -9.54 -7.12
CA PHE A 31 -3.74 -8.89 -8.42
C PHE A 31 -5.22 -8.85 -8.82
N SER A 32 -5.98 -9.93 -8.55
CA SER A 32 -7.40 -10.00 -8.90
C SER A 32 -8.32 -9.21 -7.96
N THR A 33 -7.95 -9.05 -6.69
CA THR A 33 -8.81 -8.39 -5.68
C THR A 33 -8.49 -6.93 -5.42
N GLN A 34 -7.32 -6.45 -5.83
CA GLN A 34 -6.85 -5.09 -5.52
C GLN A 34 -6.78 -4.22 -6.77
N GLU A 35 -7.22 -2.97 -6.64
CA GLU A 35 -7.21 -1.98 -7.73
C GLU A 35 -6.10 -0.94 -7.60
N ARG A 36 -5.57 -0.75 -6.39
CA ARG A 36 -4.60 0.32 -6.09
C ARG A 36 -3.31 -0.29 -5.58
N PHE A 37 -2.23 0.11 -6.22
CA PHE A 37 -0.88 -0.29 -5.85
C PHE A 37 0.02 0.92 -5.74
N SER A 38 0.95 0.86 -4.80
CA SER A 38 2.03 1.84 -4.70
C SER A 38 3.36 1.12 -4.56
N CYS A 39 4.42 1.73 -5.06
CA CYS A 39 5.77 1.21 -5.00
C CYS A 39 6.68 2.22 -4.32
N CYS A 40 7.63 1.73 -3.53
CA CYS A 40 8.73 2.56 -3.08
C CYS A 40 9.77 2.74 -4.20
N PRO A 41 10.17 3.96 -4.57
CA PRO A 41 11.17 4.17 -5.61
C PRO A 41 12.59 3.74 -5.17
N GLN A 42 12.86 3.66 -3.86
CA GLN A 42 14.17 3.32 -3.33
C GLN A 42 14.37 1.80 -3.17
N CYS A 43 13.52 1.13 -2.39
CA CYS A 43 13.67 -0.29 -2.09
C CYS A 43 12.78 -1.21 -2.95
N ARG A 44 11.94 -0.64 -3.82
CA ARG A 44 11.03 -1.35 -4.74
C ARG A 44 9.95 -2.19 -4.05
N ARG A 45 9.72 -2.00 -2.75
CA ARG A 45 8.66 -2.70 -2.02
C ARG A 45 7.28 -2.24 -2.51
N LEU A 46 6.37 -3.19 -2.69
CA LEU A 46 5.00 -2.95 -3.16
C LEU A 46 4.03 -2.92 -1.97
N TYR A 47 3.03 -2.05 -2.10
CA TYR A 47 1.97 -1.83 -1.12
C TYR A 47 0.62 -1.81 -1.83
N TRP A 48 -0.41 -2.31 -1.15
CA TRP A 48 -1.80 -2.29 -1.60
C TRP A 48 -2.73 -2.29 -0.38
N PRO A 49 -3.98 -1.83 -0.50
CA PRO A 49 -4.90 -1.75 0.62
C PRO A 49 -5.41 -3.13 1.05
N ALA A 50 -4.72 -3.74 2.03
CA ALA A 50 -5.17 -5.00 2.63
C ALA A 50 -6.33 -4.76 3.63
N THR A 51 -7.08 -5.83 3.95
CA THR A 51 -8.20 -5.79 4.92
C THR A 51 -7.77 -5.28 6.30
N HIS A 52 -6.51 -5.50 6.70
CA HIS A 52 -5.94 -4.98 7.93
C HIS A 52 -5.85 -3.45 7.94
N GLN A 53 -5.67 -2.82 6.77
CA GLN A 53 -5.59 -1.36 6.65
C GLN A 53 -6.93 -0.70 7.01
N GLN A 54 -8.06 -1.33 6.71
CA GLN A 54 -9.38 -0.83 7.11
C GLN A 54 -9.52 -0.79 8.63
N ARG A 55 -9.17 -1.89 9.32
CA ARG A 55 -9.16 -1.93 10.79
C ARG A 55 -8.19 -0.91 11.40
N MET A 56 -6.97 -0.81 10.84
CA MET A 56 -6.00 0.19 11.31
C MET A 56 -6.50 1.63 11.10
N ALA A 57 -7.18 1.91 9.98
CA ALA A 57 -7.76 3.22 9.73
C ALA A 57 -8.91 3.54 10.70
N GLU A 58 -9.75 2.56 11.05
CA GLU A 58 -10.77 2.68 12.08
C GLU A 58 -10.17 2.98 13.46
N GLU A 59 -9.11 2.26 13.84
CA GLU A 59 -8.38 2.48 15.09
C GLU A 59 -7.73 3.88 15.13
N LEU A 60 -7.06 4.30 14.05
CA LEU A 60 -6.47 5.65 13.96
C LEU A 60 -7.53 6.74 14.11
N LYS A 61 -8.69 6.56 13.47
CA LYS A 61 -9.83 7.47 13.59
C LYS A 61 -10.37 7.52 15.03
N ALA A 62 -10.44 6.38 15.72
CA ALA A 62 -10.84 6.30 17.12
C ALA A 62 -9.85 7.02 18.06
N LEU A 63 -8.57 7.05 17.71
CA LEU A 63 -7.52 7.76 18.45
C LEU A 63 -7.43 9.26 18.11
N GLY A 64 -8.26 9.77 17.19
CA GLY A 64 -8.28 11.19 16.81
C GLY A 64 -7.06 11.64 15.98
N VAL A 65 -6.40 10.70 15.29
CA VAL A 65 -5.25 10.94 14.40
C VAL A 65 -5.70 11.28 12.98
#